data_AF-A0A0C3CF76-F1
#
_entry.id   AF-A0A0C3CF76-F1
#
_cell.length_a   1.000
_cell.length_b   1.000
_cell.length_c   1.000
_cell.angle_alpha   90.00
_cell.angle_beta   90.00
_cell.angle_gamma   90.00
#
_symmetry.space_group_name_H-M   'P 1'
#
loop_
_entity.id
_entity.type
_entity.pdbx_description
1 polymer ?
#
loop_
_entity_poly.entity_id
_entity_poly.type
_entity_poly.pdbx_seq_one_letter_code
_entity_poly.pdbx_strand_id
1 'polypeptide(L)'
;DLNYLEGIITAEPALYLDEIQDKLHEIRDVEVSLATLLRTLARLAVTHKHIAKEASERNELLRATWQVVMGQYEPRQIVCIDEAGVDDHTNIRRSG
;
A
#
# COMPACT_ATOMS: atom_id res chain seq x y z
N ASP A 1 22.05 -9.79 -7.26
CA ASP A 1 20.92 -8.94 -6.82
C ASP A 1 19.55 -9.34 -7.34
N LEU A 2 19.37 -9.64 -8.63
CA LEU A 2 18.04 -10.02 -9.17
C LEU A 2 17.42 -11.25 -8.47
N ASN A 3 18.19 -12.31 -8.21
CA ASN A 3 17.70 -13.49 -7.47
C ASN A 3 17.27 -13.15 -6.03
N TYR A 4 17.91 -12.15 -5.41
CA TYR A 4 17.58 -11.72 -4.06
C TYR A 4 16.30 -10.87 -4.07
N LEU A 5 16.16 -9.98 -5.05
CA LEU A 5 14.95 -9.21 -5.31
C LEU A 5 13.74 -10.14 -5.56
N GLU A 6 13.88 -11.15 -6.43
CA GLU A 6 12.84 -12.17 -6.65
C GLU A 6 12.49 -12.93 -5.37
N GLY A 7 13.50 -13.28 -4.56
CA GLY A 7 13.31 -13.93 -3.26
C GLY A 7 12.49 -13.07 -2.28
N ILE A 8 12.81 -11.78 -2.14
CA ILE A 8 12.07 -10.84 -1.29
C ILE A 8 10.62 -10.72 -1.75
N ILE A 9 10.40 -10.51 -3.05
CA ILE A 9 9.05 -10.30 -3.59
C ILE A 9 8.19 -11.55 -3.47
N THR A 10 8.80 -12.74 -3.62
CA THR A 10 8.09 -14.01 -3.48
C THR A 10 7.74 -14.29 -2.01
N ALA A 11 8.63 -13.93 -1.08
CA ALA A 11 8.42 -14.14 0.35
C ALA A 11 7.45 -13.12 0.97
N GLU A 12 7.50 -11.86 0.53
CA GLU A 12 6.76 -10.74 1.10
C GLU A 12 6.17 -9.85 -0.03
N PRO A 13 5.09 -10.28 -0.71
CA PRO A 13 4.52 -9.57 -1.86
C PRO A 13 3.78 -8.26 -1.51
N ALA A 14 3.72 -7.91 -0.23
CA ALA A 14 3.06 -6.69 0.26
C ALA A 14 4.03 -5.53 0.48
N LEU A 15 5.35 -5.73 0.26
CA LEU A 15 6.36 -4.70 0.47
C LEU A 15 6.23 -3.57 -0.56
N TYR A 16 6.40 -2.34 -0.07
CA TYR A 16 6.47 -1.15 -0.90
C TYR A 16 7.85 -1.02 -1.59
N LEU A 17 7.93 -0.18 -2.62
CA LEU A 17 9.17 0.00 -3.41
C LEU A 17 10.31 0.60 -2.57
N ASP A 18 9.99 1.49 -1.64
CA ASP A 18 10.92 2.07 -0.67
C ASP A 18 11.38 1.02 0.36
N GLU A 19 10.48 0.18 0.86
CA GLU A 19 10.88 -0.92 1.77
C GLU A 19 11.79 -1.94 1.07
N ILE A 20 11.56 -2.22 -0.23
CA ILE A 20 12.46 -3.06 -1.02
C ILE A 20 13.82 -2.37 -1.23
N GLN A 21 13.83 -1.05 -1.43
CA GLN A 21 15.05 -0.26 -1.54
C GLN A 21 15.85 -0.30 -0.23
N ASP A 22 15.19 -0.12 0.91
CA ASP A 22 15.81 -0.17 2.23
C ASP A 22 16.39 -1.55 2.51
N LYS A 23 15.65 -2.63 2.22
CA LYS A 23 16.18 -4.00 2.36
C LYS A 23 17.38 -4.27 1.46
N LEU A 24 17.41 -3.72 0.24
CA LEU A 24 18.57 -3.83 -0.65
C LEU A 24 19.78 -3.06 -0.12
N HIS A 25 19.56 -1.90 0.48
CA HIS A 25 20.62 -1.12 1.11
C HIS A 25 21.15 -1.83 2.37
N GLU A 26 20.28 -2.26 3.28
CA GLU A 26 20.69 -2.89 4.55
C GLU A 26 21.38 -4.25 4.36
N ILE A 27 20.88 -5.09 3.45
CA ILE A 27 21.32 -6.49 3.35
C ILE A 27 22.40 -6.68 2.28
N ARG A 28 22.42 -5.82 1.26
CA ARG A 28 23.36 -5.94 0.13
C ARG A 28 24.26 -4.72 -0.06
N ASP A 29 24.08 -3.65 0.70
CA ASP A 29 24.78 -2.37 0.51
C ASP A 29 24.59 -1.82 -0.91
N VAL A 30 23.42 -2.10 -1.51
CA VAL A 30 23.08 -1.67 -2.87
C VAL A 30 22.13 -0.50 -2.80
N GLU A 31 22.64 0.68 -3.13
CA GLU A 31 21.82 1.87 -3.30
C GLU A 31 21.24 1.91 -4.72
N VAL A 32 19.94 1.66 -4.83
CA VAL A 32 19.20 1.72 -6.10
C VAL A 32 18.10 2.75 -6.00
N SER A 33 17.97 3.61 -7.01
CA SER A 33 16.84 4.53 -7.07
C SER A 33 15.52 3.78 -7.25
N LEU A 34 14.43 4.33 -6.71
CA LEU A 34 13.07 3.82 -6.92
C LEU A 34 12.73 3.65 -8.41
N ALA A 35 13.19 4.57 -9.27
CA ALA A 35 12.98 4.49 -10.71
C ALA A 35 13.72 3.29 -11.34
N THR A 36 14.93 3.00 -10.88
CA THR A 36 15.70 1.81 -11.29
C THR A 36 14.96 0.55 -10.85
N LEU A 37 14.51 0.51 -9.58
CA LEU A 37 13.80 -0.62 -9.00
C LEU A 37 12.50 -0.93 -9.77
N LEU A 38 11.68 0.10 -10.05
CA LEU A 38 10.44 -0.03 -10.81
C LEU A 38 10.68 -0.61 -12.21
N ARG A 39 11.71 -0.12 -12.92
CA ARG A 39 12.07 -0.62 -14.25
C ARG A 39 12.56 -2.07 -14.19
N THR A 40 13.30 -2.44 -13.15
CA THR A 40 13.74 -3.83 -12.96
C THR A 40 12.58 -4.77 -12.66
N LEU A 41 11.62 -4.37 -11.83
CA LEU A 41 10.41 -5.14 -11.54
C LEU A 41 9.54 -5.34 -12.78
N ALA A 42 9.34 -4.26 -13.55
CA ALA A 42 8.61 -4.32 -14.82
C ALA A 42 9.30 -5.26 -15.83
N ARG A 43 10.64 -5.23 -15.90
CA ARG A 43 11.42 -6.13 -16.77
C ARG A 43 11.33 -7.59 -16.33
N LEU A 44 11.20 -7.86 -15.03
CA LEU A 44 11.02 -9.20 -14.48
C LEU A 44 9.58 -9.72 -14.64
N ALA A 45 8.70 -8.98 -15.33
CA ALA A 45 7.27 -9.29 -15.47
C ALA A 45 6.57 -9.50 -14.11
N VAL A 46 7.14 -8.94 -13.04
CA VAL A 46 6.54 -8.99 -11.70
C VAL A 46 5.40 -7.97 -11.68
N THR A 47 4.19 -8.46 -11.90
CA THR A 47 2.95 -7.68 -11.86
C THR A 47 2.18 -7.99 -10.58
N HIS A 48 2.77 -7.83 -9.39
CA HIS A 48 2.04 -8.15 -8.16
C HIS A 48 1.51 -6.93 -7.40
N LYS A 49 0.17 -6.95 -7.37
CA LYS A 49 -0.85 -6.34 -6.53
C LYS A 49 -0.78 -4.83 -6.31
N HIS A 50 -1.73 -4.18 -6.98
CA HIS A 50 -2.35 -2.92 -6.58
C HIS A 50 -2.73 -3.00 -5.09
N ILE A 51 -1.87 -2.49 -4.22
CA ILE A 51 -2.23 -2.13 -2.86
C ILE A 51 -3.22 -0.99 -3.03
N ALA A 52 -4.51 -1.32 -2.94
CA ALA A 52 -5.56 -0.32 -3.01
C ALA A 52 -5.27 0.75 -1.94
N LYS A 53 -5.48 2.02 -2.28
CA LYS A 53 -5.06 3.19 -1.48
C LYS A 53 -5.48 3.06 0.01
N GLU A 54 -6.58 2.35 0.27
CA GLU A 54 -7.07 2.03 1.60
C GLU A 54 -6.12 1.19 2.47
N ALA A 55 -5.12 0.51 1.90
CA ALA A 55 -4.13 -0.26 2.63
C ALA A 55 -2.87 0.54 3.02
N SER A 56 -2.58 1.64 2.30
CA SER A 56 -1.47 2.54 2.63
C SER A 56 -1.73 3.38 3.90
N GLU A 57 -3.00 3.72 4.15
CA GLU A 57 -3.42 4.50 5.32
C GLU A 57 -3.78 3.60 6.53
N ARG A 58 -3.68 2.26 6.38
CA ARG A 58 -4.06 1.30 7.44
C ARG A 58 -2.93 1.09 8.44
N ASN A 59 -3.06 1.73 9.59
CA ASN A 59 -2.32 1.36 10.79
C ASN A 59 -3.05 0.20 11.51
N GLU A 60 -2.56 -1.03 11.34
CA GLU A 60 -3.16 -2.24 11.93
C GLU A 60 -3.22 -2.19 13.46
N LEU A 61 -2.23 -1.57 14.13
CA LEU A 61 -2.24 -1.37 15.58
C LEU A 61 -3.40 -0.45 16.01
N LEU A 62 -3.62 0.63 15.27
CA LEU A 62 -4.70 1.56 15.52
C LEU A 62 -6.08 0.89 15.33
N ARG A 63 -6.21 0.03 14.32
CA ARG A 63 -7.44 -0.74 14.08
C ARG A 63 -7.70 -1.78 15.15
N ALA A 64 -6.68 -2.53 15.57
CA ALA A 64 -6.81 -3.51 16.64
C ALA A 64 -7.23 -2.81 17.96
N THR A 65 -6.60 -1.67 18.26
CA THR A 65 -6.96 -0.85 19.43
C THR A 65 -8.41 -0.37 19.34
N TRP A 66 -8.82 0.15 18.18
CA TRP A 66 -10.19 0.61 17.96
C TRP A 66 -11.22 -0.52 18.06
N GLN A 67 -10.91 -1.71 17.54
CA GLN A 67 -11.79 -2.89 17.64
C GLN A 67 -12.01 -3.33 19.09
N VAL A 68 -10.95 -3.31 19.92
CA VAL A 68 -11.07 -3.62 21.35
C VAL A 68 -11.96 -2.60 22.05
N VAL A 69 -11.78 -1.31 21.75
CA VAL A 69 -12.61 -0.23 22.33
C VAL A 69 -14.06 -0.33 21.87
N MET A 70 -14.32 -0.69 20.62
CA MET A 70 -15.69 -0.77 20.09
C MET A 70 -16.41 -2.07 20.45
N GLY A 71 -15.67 -3.16 20.73
CA GLY A 71 -16.24 -4.45 21.10
C GLY A 71 -17.02 -4.45 22.42
N GLN A 72 -16.94 -3.39 23.21
CA GLN A 72 -17.74 -3.22 24.43
C GLN A 72 -19.20 -2.81 24.17
N TYR A 73 -19.53 -2.41 22.95
CA TYR A 73 -20.88 -1.96 22.57
C TYR A 73 -21.62 -3.04 21.79
N GLU A 74 -22.90 -3.24 22.11
CA GLU A 74 -23.78 -4.08 21.32
C GLU A 74 -24.09 -3.39 19.98
N PRO A 75 -24.29 -4.13 18.87
CA PRO A 75 -24.57 -3.53 17.55
C PRO A 75 -25.75 -2.56 17.54
N ARG A 76 -26.74 -2.76 18.42
CA ARG A 76 -27.91 -1.86 18.56
C ARG A 76 -27.59 -0.51 19.18
N GLN A 77 -26.42 -0.36 19.80
CA GLN A 77 -25.97 0.87 20.44
C GLN A 77 -25.09 1.73 19.52
N ILE A 78 -24.76 1.23 18.32
CA ILE A 78 -23.86 1.89 17.37
C ILE A 78 -24.70 2.57 16.27
N VAL A 79 -24.51 3.88 16.11
CA VAL A 79 -25.09 4.67 15.02
C VAL A 79 -23.94 5.24 14.20
N CYS A 80 -23.86 4.88 12.92
CA CYS A 80 -22.84 5.35 11.99
C CYS A 80 -23.44 6.40 11.06
N ILE A 81 -22.75 7.53 10.91
CA ILE A 81 -23.07 8.58 9.94
C ILE A 81 -21.82 8.78 9.10
N ASP A 82 -21.98 8.76 7.78
CA ASP A 82 -20.89 8.99 6.83
C ASP A 82 -21.28 10.10 5.84
N GLU A 83 -20.30 10.89 5.41
CA GLU A 83 -20.50 11.98 4.46
C GLU A 83 -20.22 11.46 3.05
N ALA A 84 -21.29 11.27 2.26
CA ALA A 84 -21.15 10.99 0.84
C ALA A 84 -20.86 12.30 0.09
N GLY A 85 -19.62 12.46 -0.39
CA GLY A 85 -19.26 13.57 -1.27
C GLY A 85 -19.98 13.46 -2.61
N VAL A 86 -20.67 14.53 -3.02
CA VAL A 86 -21.23 14.68 -4.37
C VAL A 86 -20.26 15.54 -5.19
N ASP A 87 -19.42 14.91 -6.00
CA ASP A 87 -18.55 15.62 -6.94
C ASP A 87 -19.36 16.07 -8.17
N ASP A 88 -19.80 17.34 -8.18
CA ASP A 88 -20.53 17.94 -9.30
C ASP A 88 -19.57 18.49 -10.39
N HIS A 89 -18.65 17.64 -10.85
CA HIS A 89 -17.69 17.98 -11.91
C HIS A 89 -18.26 17.71 -13.32
N THR A 90 -19.52 18.06 -13.57
CA THR A 90 -20.20 17.82 -14.85
C THR A 90 -19.83 18.82 -15.98
N ASN A 91 -18.78 19.64 -15.86
CA ASN A 91 -18.44 20.63 -16.91
C ASN A 91 -16.96 21.04 -17.06
N ILE A 92 -15.98 20.16 -16.83
CA ILE A 92 -14.57 20.49 -17.14
C ILE A 92 -14.06 19.61 -18.28
N ARG A 93 -13.99 20.18 -19.49
CA ARG A 93 -13.30 19.61 -20.65
C ARG A 93 -11.82 19.45 -20.33
N ARG A 94 -11.29 18.22 -20.44
CA ARG A 94 -9.87 17.89 -20.25
C ARG A 94 -9.24 17.43 -21.58
N SER A 95 -9.12 18.36 -22.52
CA SER A 95 -8.22 18.16 -23.67
C SER A 95 -7.67 19.49 -24.14
N GLY A 96 -6.36 19.61 -23.96
CA GLY A 96 -5.40 20.50 -24.61
C GLY A 96 -4.08 19.77 -24.59
#